data_AF-A0A397EA71-F1
#
_entry.id   AF-A0A397EA71-F1
#
_cell.length_a   1.000
_cell.length_b   1.000
_cell.length_c   1.000
_cell.angle_alpha   90.00
_cell.angle_beta   90.00
_cell.angle_gamma   90.00
#
_symmetry.space_group_name_H-M   'P 1'
#
loop_
_entity.id
_entity.type
_entity.pdbx_description
1 polymer ?
#
loop_
_entity_poly.entity_id
_entity_poly.type
_entity_poly.pdbx_seq_one_letter_code
_entity_poly.pdbx_strand_id
1 'polypeptide(L)'
;MLRRVLQVQTSAFTARSISSSATLFAKPSASGAATAKKAALTGTIDQFFPTSGVVDGKKVKRGPPVVGGDWKAWMLRNKSTDDLHKLWYVLLKERNALLTEQAECHTKNMVFPNPFRKSKVRKSMARIKLVLHERSNIYQHNLAASAPPSTEDDEDEVKA
;
A
#
# COMPACT_ATOMS: atom_id res chain seq x y z
N MET A 1 -46.45 0.39 2.97
CA MET A 1 -45.07 0.58 3.49
C MET A 1 -44.36 -0.77 3.54
N LEU A 2 -43.61 -1.14 2.49
CA LEU A 2 -42.92 -2.44 2.40
C LEU A 2 -41.42 -2.22 2.65
N ARG A 3 -40.88 -2.76 3.74
CA ARG A 3 -39.46 -2.72 4.07
C ARG A 3 -38.71 -3.76 3.22
N ARG A 4 -37.88 -3.33 2.28
CA ARG A 4 -36.87 -4.20 1.64
C ARG A 4 -35.75 -4.48 2.65
N VAL A 5 -35.67 -5.72 3.12
CA VAL A 5 -34.50 -6.24 3.83
C VAL A 5 -33.46 -6.59 2.77
N LEU A 6 -32.36 -5.84 2.71
CA LEU A 6 -31.20 -6.20 1.91
C LEU A 6 -30.42 -7.29 2.65
N GLN A 7 -30.54 -8.53 2.18
CA GLN A 7 -29.73 -9.64 2.64
C GLN A 7 -28.32 -9.48 2.06
N VAL A 8 -27.34 -9.16 2.92
CA VAL A 8 -25.92 -9.14 2.54
C VAL A 8 -25.44 -10.59 2.46
N GLN A 9 -25.12 -11.06 1.25
CA GLN A 9 -24.42 -12.34 1.08
C GLN A 9 -23.00 -12.21 1.62
N THR A 10 -22.71 -12.86 2.75
CA THR A 10 -21.35 -13.05 3.25
C THR A 10 -20.68 -14.15 2.44
N SER A 11 -20.03 -13.77 1.34
CA SER A 11 -19.11 -14.68 0.64
C SER A 11 -17.94 -14.99 1.57
N ALA A 12 -17.71 -16.27 1.86
CA ALA A 12 -16.59 -16.74 2.64
C ALA A 12 -15.28 -16.38 1.92
N PHE A 13 -14.45 -15.56 2.57
CA PHE A 13 -13.10 -15.25 2.10
C PHE A 13 -12.27 -16.54 2.16
N THR A 14 -12.09 -17.20 1.01
CA THR A 14 -11.20 -18.36 0.91
C THR A 14 -9.78 -17.89 1.19
N ALA A 15 -9.29 -18.17 2.40
CA ALA A 15 -7.90 -17.95 2.74
C ALA A 15 -7.03 -18.78 1.79
N ARG A 16 -6.32 -18.12 0.87
CA ARG A 16 -5.19 -18.72 0.18
C ARG A 16 -4.11 -18.97 1.23
N SER A 17 -4.19 -20.15 1.85
CA SER A 17 -3.12 -20.72 2.66
C SER A 17 -1.88 -20.82 1.79
N ILE A 18 -0.83 -20.07 2.14
CA ILE A 18 0.50 -20.40 1.67
C ILE A 18 0.87 -21.71 2.37
N SER A 19 0.71 -22.82 1.65
CA SER A 19 1.09 -24.13 2.11
C SER A 19 2.58 -24.12 2.45
N SER A 20 2.90 -24.09 3.74
CA SER A 20 4.21 -24.52 4.23
C SER A 20 4.26 -26.03 4.03
N SER A 21 4.85 -26.49 2.93
CA SER A 21 5.14 -27.90 2.75
C SER A 21 6.13 -28.32 3.85
N ALA A 22 5.61 -28.99 4.88
CA ALA A 22 6.42 -29.74 5.82
C ALA A 22 6.98 -30.96 5.08
N THR A 23 8.22 -30.87 4.59
CA THR A 23 8.97 -32.06 4.17
C THR A 23 9.23 -32.93 5.39
N LEU A 24 8.51 -34.04 5.46
CA LEU A 24 8.69 -35.11 6.41
C LEU A 24 10.06 -35.77 6.22
N PHE A 25 10.64 -36.18 7.33
CA PHE A 25 11.91 -36.88 7.51
C PHE A 25 12.27 -37.86 6.39
N ALA A 26 13.29 -37.51 5.60
CA ALA A 26 14.10 -38.47 4.84
C ALA A 26 15.57 -38.30 5.27
N LYS A 27 16.15 -39.38 5.80
CA LYS A 27 17.56 -39.45 6.24
C LYS A 27 18.46 -39.47 5.01
N PRO A 28 19.34 -38.47 4.77
CA PRO A 28 20.31 -38.55 3.70
C PRO A 28 21.56 -39.28 4.20
N SER A 29 21.91 -40.37 3.51
CA SER A 29 23.22 -41.00 3.57
C SER A 29 24.29 -39.98 3.14
N ALA A 30 25.39 -39.92 3.89
CA ALA A 30 26.45 -38.94 3.70
C ALA A 30 27.25 -39.19 2.41
N SER A 31 27.30 -38.20 1.53
CA SER A 31 28.45 -37.87 0.69
C SER A 31 28.17 -36.55 -0.06
N GLY A 32 29.04 -35.56 0.14
CA GLY A 32 28.97 -34.26 -0.54
C GLY A 32 28.38 -33.15 0.33
N ALA A 33 29.21 -32.54 1.18
CA ALA A 33 28.89 -31.28 1.83
C ALA A 33 28.88 -30.14 0.79
N ALA A 34 27.84 -30.09 -0.03
CA ALA A 34 27.45 -28.85 -0.66
C ALA A 34 26.96 -27.96 0.49
N THR A 35 27.75 -26.94 0.85
CA THR A 35 27.27 -25.83 1.65
C THR A 35 26.01 -25.32 0.96
N ALA A 36 24.83 -25.70 1.46
CA ALA A 36 23.58 -25.14 1.01
C ALA A 36 23.70 -23.64 1.27
N LYS A 37 23.99 -22.88 0.22
CA LYS A 37 23.93 -21.43 0.29
C LYS A 37 22.52 -21.15 0.77
N LYS A 38 22.36 -20.65 1.99
CA LYS A 38 21.08 -20.08 2.43
C LYS A 38 20.64 -19.21 1.27
N ALA A 39 19.47 -19.51 0.70
CA ALA A 39 18.89 -18.63 -0.30
C ALA A 39 18.94 -17.24 0.32
N ALA A 40 19.70 -16.34 -0.31
CA ALA A 40 19.81 -14.99 0.17
C ALA A 40 18.42 -14.41 -0.03
N LEU A 41 17.58 -14.50 1.00
CA LEU A 41 16.30 -13.82 1.13
C LEU A 41 16.62 -12.33 1.33
N THR A 42 17.40 -11.77 0.41
CA THR A 42 17.87 -10.40 0.44
C THR A 42 16.69 -9.55 0.03
N GLY A 43 15.84 -9.28 1.02
CA GLY A 43 14.90 -8.17 0.96
C GLY A 43 13.41 -8.50 0.82
N THR A 44 12.95 -9.70 0.48
CA THR A 44 11.48 -9.89 0.28
C THR A 44 10.70 -9.88 1.59
N ILE A 45 11.11 -10.71 2.56
CA ILE A 45 10.38 -10.83 3.84
C ILE A 45 10.86 -9.83 4.90
N ASP A 46 12.14 -9.46 4.84
CA ASP A 46 12.77 -8.56 5.81
C ASP A 46 12.20 -7.13 5.76
N GLN A 47 11.65 -6.73 4.60
CA GLN A 47 10.97 -5.44 4.43
C GLN A 47 9.75 -5.24 5.34
N PHE A 48 9.14 -6.32 5.84
CA PHE A 48 7.98 -6.24 6.74
C PHE A 48 8.36 -6.05 8.20
N PHE A 49 9.63 -6.23 8.57
CA PHE A 49 10.10 -6.23 9.96
C PHE A 49 11.23 -5.21 10.19
N PRO A 50 11.00 -3.90 9.96
CA PRO A 50 12.02 -2.86 10.12
C PRO A 50 12.54 -2.70 11.55
N THR A 51 11.75 -3.17 12.54
CA THR A 51 12.08 -3.20 13.97
C THR A 51 12.68 -4.52 14.42
N SER A 52 12.69 -5.56 13.58
CA SER A 52 13.43 -6.77 13.90
C SER A 52 14.91 -6.40 13.90
N GLY A 53 15.51 -6.39 15.09
CA GLY A 53 16.88 -5.97 15.28
C GLY A 53 17.89 -6.94 14.65
N VAL A 54 17.53 -7.87 13.78
CA VAL A 54 18.44 -8.89 13.26
C VAL A 54 18.80 -8.57 11.82
N VAL A 55 19.89 -7.83 11.63
CA VAL A 55 20.55 -7.67 10.31
C VAL A 55 21.71 -8.65 10.29
N ASP A 56 21.81 -9.52 9.28
CA ASP A 56 22.88 -10.52 9.12
C ASP A 56 23.08 -11.44 10.35
N GLY A 57 21.99 -11.80 11.04
CA GLY A 57 22.06 -12.64 12.24
C GLY A 57 22.55 -11.92 13.50
N LYS A 58 22.84 -10.61 13.44
CA LYS A 58 23.32 -9.81 14.58
C LYS A 58 22.21 -8.91 15.11
N LYS A 59 21.98 -8.95 16.44
CA LYS A 59 21.05 -8.06 17.15
C LYS A 59 21.58 -6.63 17.20
N VAL A 60 21.09 -5.77 16.33
CA VAL A 60 21.28 -4.31 16.34
C VAL A 60 20.27 -3.68 17.30
N LYS A 61 20.76 -2.99 18.34
CA LYS A 61 19.93 -2.14 19.20
C LYS A 61 19.56 -0.88 18.42
N ARG A 62 18.38 -0.85 17.81
CA ARG A 62 17.84 0.38 17.21
C ARG A 62 17.03 1.12 18.27
N GLY A 63 17.36 2.39 18.51
CA GLY A 63 16.55 3.27 19.33
C GLY A 63 15.16 3.51 18.70
N PRO A 64 14.27 4.23 19.40
CA PRO A 64 12.98 4.62 18.84
C PRO A 64 13.17 5.27 17.46
N PRO A 65 12.47 4.81 16.42
CA PRO A 65 12.69 5.31 15.07
C PRO A 65 12.31 6.79 15.00
N VAL A 66 13.27 7.63 14.58
CA VAL A 66 13.03 9.06 14.34
C VAL A 66 12.14 9.20 13.11
N VAL A 67 10.96 9.79 13.26
CA VAL A 67 9.97 9.91 12.19
C VAL A 67 9.84 11.36 11.75
N GLY A 68 10.06 11.61 10.45
CA GLY A 68 9.89 12.92 9.83
C GLY A 68 8.42 13.40 9.73
N GLY A 69 8.23 14.51 9.01
CA GLY A 69 6.91 15.06 8.68
C GLY A 69 6.14 14.21 7.67
N ASP A 70 4.82 14.42 7.60
CA ASP A 70 3.97 13.85 6.56
C ASP A 70 4.02 14.67 5.26
N TRP A 71 3.72 14.01 4.13
CA TRP A 71 3.72 14.66 2.81
C TRP A 71 2.60 15.69 2.71
N LYS A 72 2.92 16.97 2.49
CA LYS A 72 1.92 18.04 2.33
C LYS A 72 1.40 18.08 0.89
N ALA A 73 0.13 18.47 0.70
CA ALA A 73 -0.51 18.47 -0.62
C ALA A 73 0.25 19.35 -1.64
N TRP A 74 0.70 20.54 -1.22
CA TRP A 74 1.47 21.44 -2.09
C TRP A 74 2.81 20.83 -2.55
N MET A 75 3.47 20.01 -1.73
CA MET A 75 4.71 19.31 -2.12
C MET A 75 4.45 18.26 -3.20
N LEU A 76 3.29 17.59 -3.12
CA LEU A 76 2.89 16.53 -4.05
C LEU A 76 2.41 17.08 -5.40
N ARG A 77 1.86 18.30 -5.43
CA ARG A 77 1.44 18.95 -6.68
C ARG A 77 2.60 19.21 -7.63
N ASN A 78 3.80 19.45 -7.08
CA ASN A 78 5.03 19.70 -7.85
C ASN A 78 5.74 18.41 -8.34
N LYS A 79 5.13 17.22 -8.19
CA LYS A 79 5.73 15.93 -8.60
C LYS A 79 5.06 15.33 -9.84
N SER A 80 5.82 14.59 -10.64
CA SER A 80 5.27 13.87 -11.79
C SER A 80 4.28 12.77 -11.35
N THR A 81 3.40 12.31 -12.25
CA THR A 81 2.48 11.21 -11.96
C THR A 81 3.21 9.90 -11.68
N ASP A 82 4.32 9.65 -12.38
CA ASP A 82 5.19 8.49 -12.17
C ASP A 82 5.88 8.52 -10.78
N ASP A 83 6.39 9.68 -10.35
CA ASP A 83 6.96 9.82 -9.00
C ASP A 83 5.91 9.63 -7.90
N LEU A 84 4.67 10.09 -8.12
CA LEU A 84 3.58 9.86 -7.18
C LEU A 84 3.21 8.37 -7.10
N HIS A 85 3.29 7.64 -8.21
CA HIS A 85 3.05 6.20 -8.25
C HIS A 85 4.15 5.42 -7.52
N LYS A 86 5.42 5.77 -7.76
CA LYS A 86 6.56 5.22 -6.99
C LYS A 86 6.41 5.52 -5.50
N LEU A 87 6.09 6.76 -5.14
CA LEU A 87 5.88 7.18 -3.75
C LEU A 87 4.74 6.41 -3.10
N TRP A 88 3.65 6.14 -3.82
CA TRP A 88 2.54 5.33 -3.34
C TRP A 88 3.02 3.94 -2.89
N TYR A 89 3.86 3.27 -3.66
CA TYR A 89 4.42 1.96 -3.28
C TYR A 89 5.37 2.03 -2.11
N VAL A 90 6.19 3.08 -2.00
CA VAL A 90 7.04 3.30 -0.82
C VAL A 90 6.18 3.43 0.44
N LEU A 91 5.13 4.25 0.40
CA LEU A 91 4.19 4.42 1.51
C LEU A 91 3.40 3.14 1.81
N LEU A 92 3.10 2.33 0.78
CA LEU A 92 2.40 1.06 0.94
C LEU A 92 3.24 0.04 1.68
N LYS A 93 4.53 -0.07 1.34
CA LYS A 93 5.47 -0.93 2.06
C LYS A 93 5.61 -0.53 3.52
N GLU A 94 5.76 0.77 3.78
CA GLU A 94 5.78 1.29 5.15
C GLU A 94 4.47 0.95 5.88
N ARG A 95 3.31 1.19 5.27
CA ARG A 95 2.00 0.84 5.87
C ARG A 95 1.93 -0.64 6.25
N ASN A 96 2.41 -1.52 5.38
CA ASN A 96 2.40 -2.96 5.62
C ASN A 96 3.36 -3.34 6.77
N ALA A 97 4.56 -2.77 6.80
CA ALA A 97 5.50 -2.97 7.90
C ALA A 97 4.93 -2.51 9.25
N LEU A 98 4.21 -1.38 9.29
CA LEU A 98 3.57 -0.88 10.51
C LEU A 98 2.42 -1.76 11.00
N LEU A 99 1.70 -2.42 10.09
CA LEU A 99 0.65 -3.37 10.47
C LEU A 99 1.26 -4.63 11.11
N THR A 100 2.35 -5.13 10.54
CA THR A 100 3.11 -6.25 11.11
C THR A 100 3.65 -5.91 12.49
N GLU A 101 4.31 -4.75 12.64
CA GLU A 101 4.82 -4.30 13.94
C GLU A 101 3.70 -4.09 14.97
N GLN A 102 2.54 -3.55 14.55
CA GLN A 102 1.38 -3.39 15.43
C GLN A 102 0.85 -4.75 15.92
N ALA A 103 0.75 -5.73 15.03
CA ALA A 103 0.33 -7.08 15.39
C ALA A 103 1.34 -7.72 16.35
N GLU A 104 2.63 -7.57 16.09
CA GLU A 104 3.70 -8.05 16.98
C GLU A 104 3.61 -7.42 18.38
N CYS A 105 3.48 -6.09 18.47
CA CYS A 105 3.28 -5.39 19.73
C CYS A 105 2.05 -5.92 20.49
N HIS A 106 0.94 -6.16 19.79
CA HIS A 106 -0.27 -6.72 20.39
C HIS A 106 -0.03 -8.14 20.93
N THR A 107 0.62 -9.02 20.17
CA THR A 107 0.94 -10.39 20.63
C THR A 107 1.88 -10.41 21.84
N LYS A 108 2.80 -9.44 21.91
CA LYS A 108 3.77 -9.31 23.01
C LYS A 108 3.26 -8.45 24.17
N ASN A 109 2.03 -7.95 24.12
CA ASN A 109 1.48 -6.97 25.07
C ASN A 109 2.39 -5.75 25.28
N MET A 110 3.05 -5.30 24.21
CA MET A 110 3.92 -4.11 24.20
C MET A 110 3.19 -2.91 23.61
N VAL A 111 3.54 -1.70 24.09
CA VAL A 111 3.04 -0.46 23.49
C VAL A 111 3.76 -0.19 22.18
N PHE A 112 2.98 0.22 21.17
CA PHE A 112 3.53 0.56 19.86
C PHE A 112 4.47 1.78 19.95
N PRO A 113 5.75 1.69 19.52
CA PRO A 113 6.74 2.73 19.77
C PRO A 113 6.41 4.12 19.20
N ASN A 114 5.63 4.22 18.12
CA ASN A 114 5.21 5.52 17.57
C ASN A 114 3.86 5.47 16.83
N PRO A 115 2.72 5.62 17.54
CA PRO A 115 1.38 5.47 16.96
C PRO A 115 1.06 6.51 15.87
N PHE A 116 1.71 7.67 15.90
CA PHE A 116 1.48 8.74 14.92
C PHE A 116 2.01 8.39 13.53
N ARG A 117 3.00 7.50 13.42
CA ARG A 117 3.60 7.09 12.14
C ARG A 117 2.54 6.51 11.19
N LYS A 118 1.64 5.65 11.69
CA LYS A 118 0.52 5.09 10.94
C LYS A 118 -0.42 6.18 10.41
N SER A 119 -0.71 7.19 11.23
CA SER A 119 -1.55 8.33 10.86
C SER A 119 -0.89 9.19 9.77
N LYS A 120 0.41 9.46 9.87
CA LYS A 120 1.19 10.22 8.89
C LYS A 120 1.21 9.55 7.51
N VAL A 121 1.43 8.23 7.46
CA VAL A 121 1.39 7.45 6.22
C VAL A 121 -0.01 7.49 5.59
N ARG A 122 -1.06 7.27 6.41
CA ARG A 122 -2.46 7.35 5.95
C ARG A 122 -2.81 8.72 5.38
N LYS A 123 -2.42 9.80 6.05
CA LYS A 123 -2.63 11.19 5.58
C LYS A 123 -1.90 11.45 4.27
N SER A 124 -0.64 11.00 4.16
CA SER A 124 0.16 11.16 2.93
C SER A 124 -0.49 10.43 1.75
N MET A 125 -0.94 9.19 1.95
CA MET A 125 -1.67 8.43 0.93
C MET A 125 -2.98 9.13 0.52
N ALA A 126 -3.76 9.63 1.48
CA ALA A 126 -5.00 10.35 1.18
C ALA A 126 -4.75 11.59 0.31
N ARG A 127 -3.66 12.33 0.58
CA ARG A 127 -3.30 13.51 -0.21
C ARG A 127 -2.81 13.17 -1.61
N ILE A 128 -2.12 12.04 -1.81
CA ILE A 128 -1.77 11.57 -3.16
C ILE A 128 -3.05 11.34 -3.98
N LYS A 129 -4.04 10.64 -3.42
CA LYS A 129 -5.32 10.42 -4.10
C LYS A 129 -6.03 11.74 -4.42
N LEU A 130 -6.01 12.68 -3.48
CA LEU A 130 -6.60 14.01 -3.68
C LEU A 130 -5.92 14.75 -4.85
N VAL A 131 -4.59 14.79 -4.90
CA VAL A 131 -3.86 15.45 -5.99
C VAL A 131 -4.12 14.79 -7.35
N LEU A 132 -4.20 13.45 -7.40
CA LEU A 132 -4.54 12.75 -8.64
C LEU A 132 -5.97 13.05 -9.11
N HIS A 133 -6.91 13.15 -8.17
CA HIS A 133 -8.29 13.54 -8.46
C HIS A 133 -8.39 14.99 -8.95
N GLU A 134 -7.71 15.93 -8.28
CA GLU A 134 -7.60 17.33 -8.72
C GLU A 134 -7.11 17.42 -10.19
N ARG A 135 -6.05 16.68 -10.53
CA ARG A 135 -5.50 16.64 -11.89
C ARG A 135 -6.48 16.10 -12.92
N SER A 136 -7.19 15.02 -12.59
CA SER A 136 -8.21 14.44 -13.45
C SER A 136 -9.33 15.43 -13.74
N ASN A 137 -9.81 16.14 -12.72
CA ASN A 137 -10.87 17.12 -12.86
C ASN A 137 -10.42 18.31 -13.72
N ILE A 138 -9.20 18.80 -13.53
CA ILE A 138 -8.63 19.89 -14.35
C ILE A 138 -8.51 19.45 -15.81
N TYR A 139 -8.04 18.23 -16.06
CA TYR A 139 -7.93 17.70 -17.42
C TYR A 139 -9.30 17.64 -18.12
N GLN A 140 -10.33 17.14 -17.43
CA GLN A 140 -11.70 17.08 -17.96
C GLN A 140 -12.28 18.46 -18.22
N HIS A 141 -12.08 19.40 -17.30
CA HIS A 141 -12.52 20.79 -17.47
C HIS A 141 -11.84 21.46 -18.67
N ASN A 142 -10.53 21.30 -18.81
CA ASN A 142 -9.78 21.87 -19.94
C ASN A 142 -10.18 21.22 -21.26
N LEU A 143 -10.44 19.91 -21.27
CA LEU A 143 -10.93 19.20 -22.44
C LEU A 143 -12.31 19.73 -22.87
N ALA A 144 -13.24 19.90 -21.92
CA ALA A 144 -14.57 20.45 -22.17
C ALA A 144 -14.51 21.90 -22.68
N ALA A 145 -13.62 22.74 -22.14
CA ALA A 145 -13.43 24.11 -22.61
C ALA A 145 -12.81 24.20 -24.01
N SER A 146 -12.02 23.20 -24.42
CA SER A 146 -11.42 23.13 -25.76
C SER A 146 -12.35 22.54 -26.82
N ALA A 147 -13.44 21.88 -26.41
CA ALA A 147 -14.43 21.36 -27.35
C ALA A 147 -15.21 22.54 -27.93
N PRO A 148 -15.31 22.67 -29.28
CA PRO A 148 -16.11 23.72 -29.88
C PRO A 148 -17.57 23.56 -29.43
N PRO A 149 -18.30 24.67 -29.19
CA PRO A 149 -19.73 24.58 -28.93
C PRO A 149 -20.38 23.87 -30.13
N SER A 150 -21.05 22.75 -29.86
CA SER A 150 -21.82 22.02 -30.86
C SER A 150 -22.84 22.98 -31.49
N THR A 151 -22.61 23.37 -32.74
CA THR A 151 -23.53 24.15 -33.58
C THR A 151 -24.64 23.25 -34.10
N GLU A 152 -25.41 22.66 -33.19
CA GLU A 152 -26.58 21.85 -33.50
C GLU A 152 -27.65 22.25 -32.47
N ASP A 153 -28.47 23.24 -32.81
CA ASP A 153 -29.83 23.47 -32.28
C ASP A 153 -30.51 24.72 -32.91
N ASP A 154 -30.21 25.09 -34.17
CA ASP A 154 -30.88 26.20 -34.89
C ASP A 154 -31.64 25.74 -36.17
N GLU A 155 -31.94 24.45 -36.36
CA GLU A 155 -32.69 23.97 -37.55
C GLU A 155 -34.21 23.79 -37.35
N ASP A 156 -34.79 24.33 -36.28
CA ASP A 156 -36.25 24.42 -36.14
C ASP A 156 -36.79 25.79 -36.61
N GLU A 157 -36.31 26.29 -37.76
CA GLU A 157 -36.97 27.38 -38.49
C GLU A 157 -37.61 26.88 -39.79
N VAL A 158 -38.95 27.02 -39.82
CA VAL A 158 -39.81 27.13 -41.02
C VAL A 158 -40.00 25.86 -41.85
N LYS A 159 -41.03 25.09 -41.50
CA LYS A 159 -41.95 24.55 -42.52
C LYS A 159 -43.39 24.95 -42.20
N ALA A 160 -43.80 25.99 -42.94
CA ALA A 160 -45.12 26.34 -43.48
C ALA A 160 -46.39 25.87 -42.73
#